data_AF-A0A8C4SDQ7-F1
#
_entry.id   AF-A0A8C4SDQ7-F1
#
_cell.length_a   1.000
_cell.length_b   1.000
_cell.length_c   1.000
_cell.angle_alpha   90.00
_cell.angle_beta   90.00
_cell.angle_gamma   90.00
#
_symmetry.space_group_name_H-M   'P 1'
#
loop_
_entity.id
_entity.type
_entity.pdbx_description
1 polymer ?
#
loop_
_entity_poly.entity_id
_entity_poly.type
_entity_poly.pdbx_seq_one_letter_code
_entity_poly.pdbx_strand_id
1 'polypeptide(L)'
;MDPKPHLSSMLLRLFTIHRSIIVKKGSFSMLGQSFKFEPVFIQDLSELERDRLQEIAFFHLREKGFSNNLLISKDSPKRELNLRMRLDALYKEKKEKGLQTVGIFRLGSSKKRVRQLRDDFDQGKDVILDEEQSIHDVAALLKEFLRDMPDPLLPSELYSAFLSTSEIHKGEQISFLQLLIFLLPPCNCDTLYRILQFLNKVASHSEDICGPDNQEICGNKMTAANLATVFGPNLLQREKTTGKDLTPYVTEVEDSAKIILVVQILIENYDLLFTVSPELQQEVLESLIQTDPDVIQYLIRRKHKSHLLN
;
A
#
# COMPACT_ATOMS: atom_id res chain seq x y z
N MET A 1 22.77 -13.76 -48.71
CA MET A 1 21.68 -14.00 -47.75
C MET A 1 21.37 -12.67 -47.10
N ASP A 2 20.40 -11.94 -47.64
CA ASP A 2 19.99 -10.65 -47.08
C ASP A 2 19.28 -10.86 -45.75
N PRO A 3 19.60 -10.08 -44.71
CA PRO A 3 18.86 -10.15 -43.47
C PRO A 3 17.46 -9.56 -43.70
N LYS A 4 16.42 -10.40 -43.62
CA LYS A 4 15.27 -10.05 -42.77
C LYS A 4 14.70 -8.62 -42.93
N PRO A 5 14.01 -8.18 -44.00
CA PRO A 5 13.42 -6.82 -44.10
C PRO A 5 12.58 -6.39 -42.87
N HIS A 6 12.11 -7.36 -42.10
CA HIS A 6 11.39 -7.16 -40.85
C HIS A 6 12.22 -6.51 -39.72
N LEU A 7 13.53 -6.79 -39.65
CA LEU A 7 14.42 -6.27 -38.59
C LEU A 7 14.80 -4.81 -38.85
N SER A 8 15.04 -4.47 -40.11
CA SER A 8 15.34 -3.09 -40.54
C SER A 8 14.14 -2.16 -40.35
N SER A 9 12.92 -2.61 -40.67
CA SER A 9 11.68 -1.85 -40.40
C SER A 9 11.43 -1.64 -38.90
N MET A 10 11.78 -2.62 -38.05
CA MET A 10 11.57 -2.55 -36.61
C MET A 10 12.56 -1.57 -35.97
N LEU A 11 13.84 -1.65 -36.37
CA LEU A 11 14.88 -0.70 -35.96
C LEU A 11 14.59 0.73 -36.44
N LEU A 12 14.07 0.92 -37.65
CA LEU A 12 13.66 2.24 -38.15
C LEU A 12 12.46 2.80 -37.37
N ARG A 13 11.50 1.96 -36.98
CA ARG A 13 10.37 2.35 -36.13
C ARG A 13 10.84 2.72 -34.73
N LEU A 14 11.70 1.91 -34.10
CA LEU A 14 12.35 2.21 -32.81
C LEU A 14 13.10 3.55 -32.84
N PHE A 15 13.89 3.80 -33.89
CA PHE A 15 14.59 5.08 -34.10
C PHE A 15 13.63 6.27 -34.30
N THR A 16 12.50 6.06 -34.98
CA THR A 16 11.49 7.12 -35.20
C THR A 16 10.70 7.43 -33.92
N ILE A 17 10.44 6.42 -33.08
CA ILE A 17 9.73 6.53 -31.80
C ILE A 17 10.56 7.34 -30.81
N HIS A 18 11.86 7.06 -30.70
CA HIS A 18 12.77 7.80 -29.81
C HIS A 18 12.89 9.29 -30.17
N ARG A 19 12.57 9.68 -31.42
CA ARG A 19 12.48 11.08 -31.86
C ARG A 19 11.10 11.72 -31.69
N SER A 20 10.05 10.94 -31.45
CA SER A 20 8.67 11.43 -31.39
C SER A 20 8.21 11.75 -29.96
N ILE A 21 8.95 11.30 -28.94
CA ILE A 21 8.67 11.54 -27.53
C ILE A 21 9.75 12.45 -26.96
N ILE A 22 9.33 13.60 -26.41
CA ILE A 22 10.22 14.57 -25.78
C ILE A 22 9.79 14.72 -24.34
N VAL A 23 10.61 14.26 -23.40
CA VAL A 23 10.40 14.51 -21.97
C VAL A 23 11.03 15.84 -21.59
N LYS A 24 10.28 16.66 -20.86
CA LYS A 24 10.71 17.94 -20.28
C LYS A 24 10.35 17.92 -18.80
N LYS A 25 10.94 18.82 -18.01
CA LYS A 25 10.61 18.92 -16.58
C LYS A 25 9.09 19.05 -16.37
N GLY A 26 8.49 18.07 -15.70
CA GLY A 26 7.06 18.03 -15.38
C GLY A 26 6.11 17.78 -16.56
N SER A 27 6.62 17.42 -17.75
CA SER A 27 5.77 17.14 -18.91
C SER A 27 6.43 16.20 -19.93
N PHE A 28 5.62 15.55 -20.76
CA PHE A 28 6.13 14.83 -21.92
C PHE A 28 5.32 15.21 -23.15
N SER A 29 5.97 15.29 -24.30
CA SER A 29 5.32 15.55 -25.58
C SER A 29 5.40 14.33 -26.48
N MET A 30 4.32 14.00 -27.17
CA MET A 30 4.27 12.92 -28.14
C MET A 30 3.36 13.30 -29.31
N LEU A 31 3.79 13.02 -30.56
CA LEU A 31 3.03 13.33 -31.78
C LEU A 31 2.58 14.81 -31.87
N GLY A 32 3.36 15.72 -31.30
CA GLY A 32 3.05 17.16 -31.26
C GLY A 32 2.09 17.59 -30.15
N GLN A 33 1.59 16.68 -29.31
CA GLN A 33 0.79 17.01 -28.12
C GLN A 33 1.63 16.93 -26.85
N SER A 34 1.46 17.89 -25.94
CA SER A 34 2.15 17.95 -24.64
C SER A 34 1.21 17.55 -23.51
N PHE A 35 1.69 16.72 -22.61
CA PHE A 35 0.99 16.23 -21.42
C PHE A 35 1.78 16.66 -20.19
N LYS A 36 1.08 17.17 -19.17
CA LYS A 36 1.69 17.45 -17.87
C LYS A 36 1.59 16.21 -16.99
N PHE A 37 2.61 15.97 -16.18
CA PHE A 37 2.50 14.98 -15.12
C PHE A 37 1.71 15.57 -13.96
N GLU A 38 0.59 14.92 -13.62
CA GLU A 38 -0.19 15.22 -12.41
C GLU A 38 0.05 14.09 -11.40
N PRO A 39 -0.02 14.34 -10.09
CA PRO A 39 0.09 13.29 -9.09
C PRO A 39 -0.97 12.20 -9.34
N VAL A 40 -0.58 10.93 -9.30
CA VAL A 40 -1.49 9.79 -9.51
C VAL A 40 -1.33 8.79 -8.38
N PHE A 41 -2.40 8.07 -8.04
CA PHE A 41 -2.27 6.95 -7.12
C PHE A 41 -1.44 5.84 -7.76
N ILE A 42 -0.61 5.16 -6.97
CA ILE A 42 0.13 3.98 -7.42
C ILE A 42 -0.82 2.91 -7.97
N GLN A 43 -2.06 2.87 -7.47
CA GLN A 43 -3.11 1.98 -7.95
C GLN A 43 -3.41 2.13 -9.45
N ASP A 44 -3.26 3.34 -10.00
CA ASP A 44 -3.59 3.68 -11.39
C ASP A 44 -2.45 3.40 -12.38
N LEU A 45 -1.25 3.15 -11.86
CA LEU A 45 -0.09 2.76 -12.65
C LEU A 45 -0.25 1.34 -13.19
N SER A 46 0.21 1.11 -14.42
CA SER A 46 0.33 -0.22 -15.01
C SER A 46 1.36 -1.08 -14.28
N GLU A 47 1.30 -2.41 -14.43
CA GLU A 47 2.27 -3.32 -13.82
C GLU A 47 3.71 -2.95 -14.18
N LEU A 48 3.98 -2.61 -15.44
CA LEU A 48 5.30 -2.19 -15.88
C LEU A 48 5.75 -0.86 -15.25
N GLU A 49 4.84 0.12 -15.13
CA GLU A 49 5.13 1.38 -14.44
C GLU A 49 5.43 1.14 -12.95
N ARG A 50 4.70 0.23 -12.30
CA ARG A 50 4.92 -0.14 -10.90
C ARG A 50 6.25 -0.86 -10.72
N ASP A 51 6.55 -1.85 -11.55
CA ASP A 51 7.82 -2.60 -11.51
C ASP A 51 9.01 -1.63 -11.62
N ARG A 52 8.95 -0.68 -12.58
CA ARG A 52 10.02 0.31 -12.74
C ARG A 52 10.07 1.32 -11.59
N LEU A 53 8.93 1.70 -11.02
CA LEU A 53 8.87 2.54 -9.82
C LEU A 53 9.55 1.86 -8.62
N GLN A 54 9.42 0.53 -8.47
CA GLN A 54 10.10 -0.19 -7.38
C GLN A 54 11.61 -0.09 -7.50
N GLU A 55 12.16 -0.28 -8.70
CA GLU A 55 13.60 -0.17 -8.95
C GLU A 55 14.13 1.23 -8.66
N ILE A 56 13.40 2.26 -9.12
CA ILE A 56 13.73 3.66 -8.87
C ILE A 56 13.66 3.95 -7.36
N ALA A 57 12.61 3.48 -6.67
CA ALA A 57 12.47 3.66 -5.24
C ALA A 57 13.60 2.99 -4.45
N PHE A 58 14.02 1.79 -4.88
CA PHE A 58 15.17 1.08 -4.32
C PHE A 58 16.46 1.87 -4.50
N PHE A 59 16.68 2.41 -5.70
CA PHE A 59 17.84 3.27 -5.98
C PHE A 59 17.87 4.51 -5.08
N HIS A 60 16.75 5.25 -4.97
CA HIS A 60 16.66 6.44 -4.11
C HIS A 60 16.91 6.13 -2.64
N LEU A 61 16.38 5.01 -2.13
CA LEU A 61 16.65 4.59 -0.76
C LEU A 61 18.13 4.28 -0.54
N ARG A 62 18.82 3.70 -1.54
CA ARG A 62 20.26 3.45 -1.46
C ARG A 62 21.08 4.72 -1.44
N GLU A 63 20.78 5.67 -2.34
CA GLU A 63 21.43 6.99 -2.41
C GLU A 63 21.28 7.77 -1.11
N LYS A 64 20.11 7.64 -0.45
CA LYS A 64 19.84 8.24 0.86
C LYS A 64 20.51 7.50 2.04
N GLY A 65 21.36 6.50 1.79
CA GLY A 65 22.07 5.76 2.84
C GLY A 65 21.23 4.72 3.57
N PHE A 66 20.03 4.41 3.09
CA PHE A 66 19.10 3.44 3.72
C PHE A 66 19.41 1.97 3.37
N SER A 67 20.47 1.74 2.57
CA SER A 67 20.86 0.44 2.03
C SER A 67 21.01 -0.67 3.07
N ASN A 68 21.52 -0.34 4.27
CA ASN A 68 21.80 -1.33 5.31
C ASN A 68 20.52 -1.95 5.91
N ASN A 69 19.37 -1.32 5.70
CA ASN A 69 18.08 -1.79 6.24
C ASN A 69 17.23 -2.54 5.22
N LEU A 70 17.68 -2.67 3.96
CA LEU A 70 16.92 -3.29 2.87
C LEU A 70 17.46 -4.71 2.62
N LEU A 71 16.93 -5.70 3.34
CA LEU A 71 17.29 -7.12 3.17
C LEU A 71 16.41 -7.80 2.09
N ILE A 72 16.24 -7.17 0.92
CA ILE A 72 15.34 -7.69 -0.12
C ILE A 72 16.01 -8.88 -0.82
N SER A 73 15.47 -10.08 -0.62
CA SER A 73 15.78 -11.24 -1.45
C SER A 73 15.06 -11.11 -2.79
N LYS A 74 15.77 -11.31 -3.91
CA LYS A 74 15.17 -11.26 -5.27
C LYS A 74 14.18 -12.39 -5.57
N ASP A 75 14.09 -13.39 -4.70
CA ASP A 75 13.35 -14.63 -4.93
C ASP A 75 12.07 -14.78 -4.06
N SER A 76 11.57 -13.70 -3.45
CA SER A 76 10.35 -13.79 -2.64
C SER A 76 9.16 -14.16 -3.55
N PRO A 77 8.51 -15.32 -3.34
CA PRO A 77 7.45 -15.80 -4.23
C PRO A 77 6.28 -14.81 -4.21
N LYS A 78 5.89 -14.30 -5.40
CA LYS A 78 4.65 -13.54 -5.60
C LYS A 78 3.47 -14.44 -5.22
N ARG A 79 2.97 -14.32 -4.00
CA ARG A 79 1.80 -15.09 -3.53
C ARG A 79 0.56 -14.23 -3.66
N GLU A 80 -0.42 -14.79 -4.37
CA GLU A 80 -1.69 -14.14 -4.67
C GLU A 80 -2.46 -13.94 -3.35
N LEU A 81 -2.64 -12.67 -2.97
CA LEU A 81 -3.32 -12.34 -1.73
C LEU A 81 -4.82 -12.25 -2.00
N ASN A 82 -5.56 -13.30 -1.62
CA ASN A 82 -7.03 -13.37 -1.73
C ASN A 82 -7.73 -12.44 -0.70
N LEU A 83 -7.42 -11.14 -0.75
CA LEU A 83 -7.93 -10.13 0.18
C LEU A 83 -9.13 -9.35 -0.32
N ARG A 84 -9.38 -9.37 -1.63
CA ARG A 84 -10.44 -8.62 -2.29
C ARG A 84 -11.83 -8.98 -1.72
N MET A 85 -12.11 -10.26 -1.53
CA MET A 85 -13.40 -10.73 -0.99
C MET A 85 -13.59 -10.47 0.50
N ARG A 86 -12.51 -10.44 1.30
CA ARG A 86 -12.58 -10.35 2.78
C ARG A 86 -12.75 -8.91 3.27
N LEU A 87 -12.13 -7.95 2.58
CA LEU A 87 -12.30 -6.51 2.86
C LEU A 87 -13.65 -5.99 2.32
N ASP A 88 -14.08 -6.43 1.14
CA ASP A 88 -15.35 -5.96 0.57
C ASP A 88 -16.56 -6.35 1.44
N ALA A 89 -16.54 -7.50 2.12
CA ALA A 89 -17.55 -7.88 3.11
C ALA A 89 -17.59 -6.91 4.32
N LEU A 90 -16.43 -6.48 4.83
CA LEU A 90 -16.32 -5.44 5.88
C LEU A 90 -16.80 -4.06 5.39
N TYR A 91 -16.56 -3.73 4.12
CA TYR A 91 -16.96 -2.45 3.52
C TYR A 91 -18.45 -2.39 3.16
N LYS A 92 -19.05 -3.52 2.78
CA LYS A 92 -20.45 -3.61 2.30
C LYS A 92 -21.45 -3.63 3.46
N GLU A 93 -21.05 -4.07 4.65
CA GLU A 93 -21.94 -4.20 5.79
C GLU A 93 -21.74 -3.07 6.82
N LYS A 94 -22.74 -2.16 6.89
CA LYS A 94 -22.89 -1.04 7.85
C LYS A 94 -21.90 0.13 7.71
N LYS A 95 -22.10 0.91 6.62
CA LYS A 95 -21.45 2.21 6.37
C LYS A 95 -21.63 3.27 7.47
N GLU A 96 -22.51 3.06 8.47
CA GLU A 96 -22.77 4.02 9.55
C GLU A 96 -22.69 3.43 10.97
N LYS A 97 -23.30 2.26 11.24
CA LYS A 97 -23.31 1.67 12.60
C LYS A 97 -21.94 1.14 13.07
N GLY A 98 -21.13 0.57 12.17
CA GLY A 98 -19.81 0.04 12.54
C GLY A 98 -18.82 1.15 12.90
N LEU A 99 -18.86 2.26 12.16
CA LEU A 99 -17.96 3.41 12.37
C LEU A 99 -18.23 4.16 13.67
N GLN A 100 -19.43 4.06 14.26
CA GLN A 100 -19.77 4.64 15.56
C GLN A 100 -19.63 3.65 16.72
N THR A 101 -19.21 2.41 16.47
CA THR A 101 -19.07 1.42 17.54
C THR A 101 -17.87 1.76 18.43
N VAL A 102 -18.15 2.16 19.67
CA VAL A 102 -17.13 2.50 20.67
C VAL A 102 -16.15 1.34 20.86
N GLY A 103 -14.85 1.64 20.71
CA GLY A 103 -13.78 0.67 20.89
C GLY A 103 -13.73 -0.42 19.81
N ILE A 104 -14.26 -0.19 18.61
CA ILE A 104 -14.05 -1.08 17.46
C ILE A 104 -12.57 -1.43 17.27
N PHE A 105 -12.25 -2.68 16.94
CA PHE A 105 -10.89 -3.28 16.96
C PHE A 105 -10.21 -3.43 18.33
N ARG A 106 -10.59 -2.67 19.36
CA ARG A 106 -10.01 -2.78 20.70
C ARG A 106 -10.74 -3.78 21.61
N LEU A 107 -12.08 -3.73 21.60
CA LEU A 107 -12.89 -4.57 22.48
C LEU A 107 -12.84 -6.06 22.09
N GLY A 108 -13.07 -6.92 23.08
CA GLY A 108 -13.00 -8.36 22.94
C GLY A 108 -14.11 -8.94 22.04
N SER A 109 -13.81 -10.08 21.43
CA SER A 109 -14.69 -10.83 20.54
C SER A 109 -14.96 -12.23 21.07
N SER A 110 -15.97 -12.91 20.52
CA SER A 110 -16.23 -14.31 20.81
C SER A 110 -15.29 -15.20 20.01
N LYS A 111 -14.29 -15.80 20.67
CA LYS A 111 -13.34 -16.73 20.03
C LYS A 111 -14.02 -17.85 19.24
N LYS A 112 -15.18 -18.33 19.72
CA LYS A 112 -15.97 -19.36 19.02
C LYS A 112 -16.53 -18.84 17.69
N ARG A 113 -17.12 -17.64 17.69
CA ARG A 113 -17.69 -17.05 16.46
C ARG A 113 -16.60 -16.64 15.47
N VAL A 114 -15.49 -16.09 15.95
CA VAL A 114 -14.34 -15.74 15.09
C VAL A 114 -13.79 -16.98 14.37
N ARG A 115 -13.63 -18.10 15.08
CA ARG A 115 -13.22 -19.38 14.47
C ARG A 115 -14.23 -19.87 13.43
N GLN A 116 -15.52 -19.83 13.76
CA GLN A 116 -16.57 -20.21 12.81
C GLN A 116 -16.53 -19.36 11.54
N LEU A 117 -16.43 -18.02 11.69
CA LEU A 117 -16.31 -17.10 10.56
C LEU A 117 -15.08 -17.45 9.72
N ARG A 118 -13.92 -17.69 10.34
CA ARG A 118 -12.70 -18.09 9.65
C ARG A 118 -12.90 -19.37 8.84
N ASP A 119 -13.47 -20.41 9.45
CA ASP A 119 -13.72 -21.69 8.79
C ASP A 119 -14.67 -21.55 7.60
N ASP A 120 -15.70 -20.71 7.72
CA ASP A 120 -16.65 -20.43 6.64
C ASP A 120 -15.99 -19.67 5.48
N PHE A 121 -15.14 -18.68 5.77
CA PHE A 121 -14.35 -17.96 4.76
C PHE A 121 -13.31 -18.86 4.07
N ASP A 122 -12.63 -19.73 4.82
CA ASP A 122 -11.62 -20.64 4.28
C ASP A 122 -12.26 -21.75 3.40
N GLN A 123 -13.55 -22.05 3.62
CA GLN A 123 -14.37 -22.92 2.77
C GLN A 123 -14.99 -22.19 1.57
N GLY A 124 -14.73 -20.88 1.40
CA GLY A 124 -15.27 -20.08 0.30
C GLY A 124 -16.78 -19.85 0.39
N LYS A 125 -17.39 -19.96 1.59
CA LYS A 125 -18.80 -19.66 1.78
C LYS A 125 -19.04 -18.15 1.72
N ASP A 126 -20.17 -17.76 1.16
CA ASP A 126 -20.68 -16.39 1.29
C ASP A 126 -21.13 -16.17 2.74
N VAL A 127 -20.24 -15.58 3.54
CA VAL A 127 -20.54 -15.18 4.91
C VAL A 127 -21.34 -13.88 4.86
N ILE A 128 -22.63 -13.95 5.23
CA ILE A 128 -23.48 -12.78 5.42
C ILE A 128 -23.28 -12.30 6.86
N LEU A 129 -22.82 -11.06 7.05
CA LEU A 129 -22.58 -10.51 8.39
C LEU A 129 -23.87 -9.84 8.89
N ASP A 130 -24.87 -10.66 9.20
CA ASP A 130 -26.17 -10.21 9.68
C ASP A 130 -26.10 -9.44 11.03
N GLU A 131 -27.25 -8.98 11.52
CA GLU A 131 -27.32 -8.27 12.81
C GLU A 131 -26.93 -9.13 14.03
N GLU A 132 -26.86 -10.45 13.90
CA GLU A 132 -26.46 -11.38 14.94
C GLU A 132 -24.93 -11.49 15.05
N GLN A 133 -24.21 -11.22 13.96
CA GLN A 133 -22.75 -11.15 13.96
C GLN A 133 -22.25 -9.85 14.59
N SER A 134 -21.39 -9.98 15.61
CA SER A 134 -20.82 -8.82 16.25
C SER A 134 -19.75 -8.20 15.36
N ILE A 135 -19.83 -6.88 15.16
CA ILE A 135 -18.77 -6.09 14.51
C ILE A 135 -17.40 -6.33 15.17
N HIS A 136 -17.35 -6.68 16.46
CA HIS A 136 -16.13 -7.04 17.16
C HIS A 136 -15.55 -8.39 16.71
N ASP A 137 -16.38 -9.34 16.30
CA ASP A 137 -15.91 -10.63 15.76
C ASP A 137 -15.28 -10.43 14.37
N VAL A 138 -15.91 -9.63 13.51
CA VAL A 138 -15.36 -9.29 12.18
C VAL A 138 -14.07 -8.48 12.32
N ALA A 139 -14.04 -7.52 13.24
CA ALA A 139 -12.84 -6.76 13.58
C ALA A 139 -11.71 -7.66 14.11
N ALA A 140 -12.04 -8.66 14.93
CA ALA A 140 -11.06 -9.64 15.39
C ALA A 140 -10.57 -10.51 14.24
N LEU A 141 -11.44 -11.02 13.39
CA LEU A 141 -11.08 -11.83 12.24
C LEU A 141 -10.10 -11.11 11.31
N LEU A 142 -10.32 -9.81 11.02
CA LEU A 142 -9.39 -9.01 10.22
C LEU A 142 -7.99 -8.96 10.85
N LYS A 143 -7.91 -8.72 12.16
CA LYS A 143 -6.62 -8.69 12.88
C LYS A 143 -5.95 -10.06 12.88
N GLU A 144 -6.71 -11.13 13.13
CA GLU A 144 -6.18 -12.50 13.10
C GLU A 144 -5.68 -12.88 11.72
N PHE A 145 -6.40 -12.48 10.66
CA PHE A 145 -5.97 -12.71 9.30
C PHE A 145 -4.62 -12.06 9.00
N LEU A 146 -4.47 -10.76 9.29
CA LEU A 146 -3.22 -10.02 9.06
C LEU A 146 -2.05 -10.60 9.87
N ARG A 147 -2.33 -10.98 11.12
CA ARG A 147 -1.34 -11.56 12.03
C ARG A 147 -0.87 -12.93 11.59
N ASP A 148 -1.80 -13.79 11.16
CA ASP A 148 -1.55 -15.19 10.87
C ASP A 148 -1.06 -15.42 9.42
N MET A 149 -0.86 -14.36 8.63
CA MET A 149 -0.30 -14.49 7.28
C MET A 149 1.10 -15.13 7.32
N PRO A 150 1.42 -16.05 6.40
CA PRO A 150 2.75 -16.69 6.36
C PRO A 150 3.89 -15.70 6.20
N ASP A 151 3.66 -14.64 5.43
CA ASP A 151 4.51 -13.46 5.30
C ASP A 151 3.65 -12.23 5.65
N PRO A 152 4.07 -11.36 6.59
CA PRO A 152 3.26 -10.21 7.01
C PRO A 152 2.95 -9.24 5.86
N LEU A 153 1.92 -8.40 6.05
CA LEU A 153 1.48 -7.49 4.98
C LEU A 153 2.59 -6.53 4.55
N LEU A 154 3.30 -6.01 5.55
CA LEU A 154 4.58 -5.34 5.36
C LEU A 154 5.65 -6.43 5.54
N PRO A 155 6.31 -6.86 4.46
CA PRO A 155 7.20 -8.02 4.48
C PRO A 155 8.27 -7.89 5.55
N SER A 156 8.61 -9.02 6.20
CA SER A 156 9.57 -9.02 7.31
C SER A 156 10.95 -8.51 6.88
N GLU A 157 11.33 -8.64 5.61
CA GLU A 157 12.58 -8.10 5.05
C GLU A 157 12.66 -6.57 5.11
N LEU A 158 11.51 -5.89 5.13
CA LEU A 158 11.42 -4.43 5.24
C LEU A 158 11.18 -3.97 6.69
N TYR A 159 11.05 -4.90 7.65
CA TYR A 159 10.73 -4.57 9.05
C TYR A 159 11.69 -3.52 9.63
N SER A 160 13.00 -3.79 9.59
CA SER A 160 14.01 -2.85 10.08
C SER A 160 13.98 -1.53 9.33
N ALA A 161 13.75 -1.57 8.02
CA ALA A 161 13.61 -0.38 7.17
C ALA A 161 12.46 0.51 7.65
N PHE A 162 11.28 -0.06 7.89
CA PHE A 162 10.13 0.68 8.43
C PHE A 162 10.44 1.26 9.81
N LEU A 163 11.00 0.48 10.73
CA LEU A 163 11.31 0.94 12.08
C LEU A 163 12.35 2.07 12.08
N SER A 164 13.39 1.99 11.26
CA SER A 164 14.40 3.06 11.16
C SER A 164 13.83 4.40 10.69
N THR A 165 12.68 4.41 9.99
CA THR A 165 12.02 5.68 9.63
C THR A 165 11.55 6.46 10.84
N SER A 166 11.34 5.83 12.00
CA SER A 166 10.97 6.51 13.25
C SER A 166 12.04 7.47 13.77
N GLU A 167 13.30 7.26 13.34
CA GLU A 167 14.46 8.06 13.75
C GLU A 167 14.80 9.15 12.73
N ILE A 168 14.13 9.15 11.57
CA ILE A 168 14.31 10.16 10.52
C ILE A 168 13.62 11.46 10.94
N HIS A 169 14.20 12.59 10.55
CA HIS A 169 13.59 13.89 10.76
C HIS A 169 12.16 13.95 10.17
N LYS A 170 11.21 14.48 10.93
CA LYS A 170 9.76 14.49 10.58
C LYS A 170 9.47 15.02 9.16
N GLY A 171 10.24 16.02 8.71
CA GLY A 171 10.09 16.62 7.38
C GLY A 171 10.45 15.69 6.21
N GLU A 172 11.21 14.62 6.44
CA GLU A 172 11.64 13.68 5.41
C GLU A 172 11.04 12.28 5.58
N GLN A 173 10.53 11.98 6.79
CA GLN A 173 10.00 10.67 7.16
C GLN A 173 8.95 10.13 6.18
N ILE A 174 8.02 10.98 5.72
CA ILE A 174 6.99 10.60 4.74
C ILE A 174 7.62 10.18 3.41
N SER A 175 8.68 10.87 2.96
CA SER A 175 9.37 10.51 1.71
C SER A 175 10.00 9.12 1.81
N PHE A 176 10.63 8.77 2.93
CA PHE A 176 11.19 7.42 3.12
C PHE A 176 10.10 6.36 3.20
N LEU A 177 9.03 6.59 3.96
CA LEU A 177 7.89 5.66 4.05
C LEU A 177 7.23 5.43 2.68
N GLN A 178 7.09 6.49 1.87
CA GLN A 178 6.55 6.40 0.52
C GLN A 178 7.44 5.52 -0.38
N LEU A 179 8.77 5.71 -0.34
CA LEU A 179 9.69 4.86 -1.10
C LEU A 179 9.61 3.40 -0.65
N LEU A 180 9.49 3.13 0.66
CA LEU A 180 9.30 1.77 1.18
C LEU A 180 7.98 1.14 0.72
N ILE A 181 6.90 1.91 0.66
CA ILE A 181 5.61 1.45 0.11
C ILE A 181 5.74 1.09 -1.37
N PHE A 182 6.53 1.84 -2.14
CA PHE A 182 6.77 1.55 -3.55
C PHE A 182 7.58 0.26 -3.77
N LEU A 183 8.32 -0.21 -2.76
CA LEU A 183 8.99 -1.52 -2.80
C LEU A 183 8.05 -2.71 -2.53
N LEU A 184 6.86 -2.47 -2.00
CA LEU A 184 5.94 -3.56 -1.65
C LEU A 184 5.45 -4.30 -2.91
N PRO A 185 5.30 -5.63 -2.88
CA PRO A 185 4.61 -6.36 -3.95
C PRO A 185 3.24 -5.71 -4.26
N PRO A 186 2.81 -5.65 -5.53
CA PRO A 186 1.58 -4.94 -5.90
C PRO A 186 0.34 -5.34 -5.08
N CYS A 187 0.16 -6.64 -4.81
CA CYS A 187 -0.96 -7.13 -4.01
C CYS A 187 -0.89 -6.66 -2.54
N ASN A 188 0.30 -6.65 -1.94
CA ASN A 188 0.52 -6.14 -0.58
C ASN A 188 0.26 -4.63 -0.53
N CYS A 189 0.76 -3.89 -1.52
CA CYS A 189 0.57 -2.45 -1.65
C CYS A 189 -0.92 -2.09 -1.74
N ASP A 190 -1.67 -2.70 -2.65
CA ASP A 190 -3.09 -2.42 -2.85
C ASP A 190 -3.94 -2.80 -1.63
N THR A 191 -3.58 -3.90 -0.97
CA THR A 191 -4.20 -4.32 0.28
C THR A 191 -3.95 -3.30 1.39
N LEU A 192 -2.69 -2.90 1.57
CA LEU A 192 -2.29 -1.95 2.60
C LEU A 192 -3.02 -0.63 2.41
N TYR A 193 -3.12 -0.14 1.18
CA TYR A 193 -3.91 1.05 0.85
C TYR A 193 -5.36 0.94 1.36
N ARG A 194 -6.04 -0.18 1.07
CA ARG A 194 -7.43 -0.39 1.50
C ARG A 194 -7.55 -0.43 3.02
N ILE A 195 -6.64 -1.12 3.70
CA ILE A 195 -6.64 -1.20 5.17
C ILE A 195 -6.40 0.19 5.76
N LEU A 196 -5.36 0.91 5.32
CA LEU A 196 -5.04 2.24 5.86
C LEU A 196 -6.14 3.25 5.58
N GLN A 197 -6.73 3.23 4.38
CA GLN A 197 -7.91 4.03 4.03
C GLN A 197 -9.08 3.77 4.99
N PHE A 198 -9.36 2.50 5.26
CA PHE A 198 -10.42 2.11 6.19
C PHE A 198 -10.11 2.54 7.62
N LEU A 199 -8.90 2.32 8.11
CA LEU A 199 -8.48 2.72 9.46
C LEU A 199 -8.51 4.24 9.63
N ASN A 200 -8.09 5.00 8.60
CA ASN A 200 -8.20 6.45 8.59
C ASN A 200 -9.66 6.90 8.71
N LYS A 201 -10.57 6.24 7.96
CA LYS A 201 -12.01 6.49 8.08
C LYS A 201 -12.56 6.15 9.45
N VAL A 202 -12.11 5.08 10.11
CA VAL A 202 -12.49 4.78 11.50
C VAL A 202 -11.99 5.89 12.44
N ALA A 203 -10.73 6.30 12.28
CA ALA A 203 -10.13 7.38 13.07
C ALA A 203 -10.87 8.72 12.91
N SER A 204 -11.38 9.04 11.71
CA SER A 204 -12.14 10.27 11.48
C SER A 204 -13.49 10.32 12.22
N HIS A 205 -13.93 9.21 12.84
CA HIS A 205 -15.14 9.10 13.65
C HIS A 205 -14.81 8.90 15.14
N SER A 206 -13.59 9.20 15.58
CA SER A 206 -13.17 8.93 16.96
C SER A 206 -13.74 9.89 18.00
N GLU A 207 -14.04 11.12 17.59
CA GLU A 207 -14.53 12.19 18.46
C GLU A 207 -16.06 12.24 18.49
N ASP A 208 -16.61 12.76 19.59
CA ASP A 208 -18.06 13.02 19.67
C ASP A 208 -18.39 14.23 18.79
N ILE A 209 -19.48 14.14 18.03
CA ILE A 209 -19.91 15.23 17.13
C ILE A 209 -21.34 15.63 17.44
N CYS A 210 -21.65 16.92 17.27
CA CYS A 210 -23.03 17.41 17.33
C CYS A 210 -23.70 17.21 15.97
N GLY A 211 -24.77 16.43 15.93
CA GLY A 211 -25.61 16.25 14.76
C GLY A 211 -26.48 17.48 14.44
N PRO A 212 -27.23 17.44 13.31
CA PRO A 212 -28.02 18.58 12.81
C PRO A 212 -29.06 19.14 13.80
N ASP A 213 -29.54 18.32 14.73
CA ASP A 213 -30.56 18.67 15.73
C ASP A 213 -29.99 18.91 17.14
N ASN A 214 -28.72 19.31 17.26
CA ASN A 214 -27.98 19.39 18.55
C ASN A 214 -27.93 18.05 19.31
N GLN A 215 -28.14 16.92 18.62
CA GLN A 215 -27.99 15.60 19.22
C GLN A 215 -26.51 15.24 19.29
N GLU A 216 -26.05 14.81 20.46
CA GLU A 216 -24.70 14.31 20.65
C GLU A 216 -24.58 12.91 20.04
N ILE A 217 -23.72 12.76 19.04
CA ILE A 217 -23.38 11.48 18.42
C ILE A 217 -22.04 11.06 19.00
N CYS A 218 -22.04 9.98 19.77
CA CYS A 218 -20.82 9.46 20.37
C CYS A 218 -19.87 8.90 19.30
N GLY A 219 -18.63 9.35 19.33
CA GLY A 219 -17.55 8.84 18.51
C GLY A 219 -17.06 7.48 18.99
N ASN A 220 -16.40 6.73 18.11
CA ASN A 220 -15.93 5.38 18.40
C ASN A 220 -14.71 5.33 19.35
N LYS A 221 -14.11 6.47 19.71
CA LYS A 221 -12.93 6.60 20.60
C LYS A 221 -11.64 5.96 20.07
N MET A 222 -11.59 5.58 18.79
CA MET A 222 -10.45 4.92 18.16
C MET A 222 -9.69 5.91 17.27
N THR A 223 -8.82 6.72 17.87
CA THR A 223 -7.89 7.62 17.14
C THR A 223 -6.87 6.81 16.31
N ALA A 224 -6.16 7.49 15.39
CA ALA A 224 -5.09 6.85 14.60
C ALA A 224 -4.02 6.18 15.48
N ALA A 225 -3.62 6.82 16.59
CA ALA A 225 -2.69 6.24 17.57
C ALA A 225 -3.25 4.98 18.28
N ASN A 226 -4.54 4.99 18.65
CA ASN A 226 -5.19 3.83 19.25
C ASN A 226 -5.28 2.67 18.25
N LEU A 227 -5.61 2.95 16.99
CA LEU A 227 -5.62 1.97 15.92
C LEU A 227 -4.22 1.44 15.62
N ALA A 228 -3.20 2.29 15.60
CA ALA A 228 -1.81 1.88 15.41
C ALA A 228 -1.30 0.96 16.53
N THR A 229 -1.72 1.19 17.77
CA THR A 229 -1.45 0.28 18.90
C THR A 229 -2.04 -1.11 18.66
N VAL A 230 -3.23 -1.19 18.07
CA VAL A 230 -3.91 -2.45 17.80
C VAL A 230 -3.38 -3.14 16.54
N PHE A 231 -3.14 -2.41 15.45
CA PHE A 231 -2.76 -2.94 14.15
C PHE A 231 -1.26 -3.06 13.94
N GLY A 232 -0.46 -2.25 14.62
CA GLY A 232 1.01 -2.29 14.62
C GLY A 232 1.60 -3.71 14.60
N PRO A 233 1.36 -4.51 15.64
CA PRO A 233 1.90 -5.87 15.73
C PRO A 233 1.31 -6.87 14.74
N ASN A 234 0.21 -6.54 14.03
CA ASN A 234 -0.36 -7.40 12.99
C ASN A 234 0.18 -7.03 11.59
N LEU A 235 0.60 -5.78 11.39
CA LEU A 235 1.12 -5.26 10.12
C LEU A 235 2.64 -5.41 10.00
N LEU A 236 3.37 -5.07 11.07
CA LEU A 236 4.84 -5.16 11.14
C LEU A 236 5.22 -6.27 12.12
N GLN A 237 5.64 -7.41 11.59
CA GLN A 237 6.11 -8.54 12.39
C GLN A 237 7.58 -8.81 12.10
N ARG A 238 8.36 -8.96 13.16
CA ARG A 238 9.73 -9.42 13.06
C ARG A 238 9.75 -10.85 12.54
N GLU A 239 10.75 -11.19 11.73
CA GLU A 239 10.94 -12.56 11.26
C GLU A 239 11.06 -13.51 12.46
N LYS A 240 10.24 -14.56 12.48
CA LYS A 240 10.27 -15.60 13.51
C LYS A 240 11.45 -16.52 13.19
N THR A 241 12.67 -16.13 13.58
CA THR A 241 13.78 -17.08 13.49
C THR A 241 13.48 -18.24 14.44
N THR A 242 13.69 -19.47 13.98
CA THR A 242 13.37 -20.71 14.71
C THR A 242 14.32 -20.98 15.89
N GLY A 243 15.21 -20.04 16.20
CA GLY A 243 16.05 -20.03 17.40
C GLY A 243 15.42 -19.16 18.49
N LYS A 244 15.63 -19.51 19.76
CA LYS A 244 15.25 -18.67 20.90
C LYS A 244 15.97 -17.32 20.80
N ASP A 245 15.35 -16.35 20.14
CA ASP A 245 15.80 -14.96 20.17
C ASP A 245 15.61 -14.44 21.59
N LEU A 246 16.72 -14.33 22.32
CA LEU A 246 16.81 -13.62 23.59
C LEU A 246 16.93 -12.13 23.29
N THR A 247 15.89 -11.54 22.71
CA THR A 247 15.79 -10.08 22.59
C THR A 247 15.64 -9.49 23.99
N PRO A 248 16.51 -8.56 24.42
CA PRO A 248 16.32 -7.88 25.69
C PRO A 248 14.96 -7.18 25.72
N TYR A 249 14.20 -7.32 26.80
CA TYR A 249 12.88 -6.69 26.97
C TYR A 249 12.84 -5.20 26.59
N VAL A 250 13.93 -4.46 26.87
CA VAL A 250 14.07 -3.04 26.50
C VAL A 250 13.95 -2.84 24.97
N THR A 251 14.58 -3.70 24.18
CA THR A 251 14.50 -3.63 22.70
C THR A 251 13.10 -3.92 22.18
N GLU A 252 12.34 -4.81 22.84
CA GLU A 252 10.95 -5.11 22.43
C GLU A 252 9.99 -3.94 22.71
N VAL A 253 10.20 -3.23 23.83
CA VAL A 253 9.40 -2.05 24.19
C VAL A 253 9.71 -0.88 23.25
N GLU A 254 10.99 -0.65 22.95
CA GLU A 254 11.41 0.37 21.99
C GLU A 254 10.86 0.09 20.58
N ASP A 255 10.99 -1.15 20.10
CA ASP A 255 10.44 -1.57 18.81
C ASP A 255 8.91 -1.40 18.77
N SER A 256 8.21 -1.72 19.86
CA SER A 256 6.76 -1.51 19.96
C SER A 256 6.38 -0.04 19.80
N ALA A 257 7.10 0.87 20.46
CA ALA A 257 6.86 2.31 20.33
C ALA A 257 7.12 2.80 18.89
N LYS A 258 8.20 2.32 18.25
CA LYS A 258 8.54 2.65 16.85
C LYS A 258 7.47 2.13 15.89
N ILE A 259 7.01 0.90 16.06
CA ILE A 259 5.93 0.30 15.25
C ILE A 259 4.66 1.16 15.35
N ILE A 260 4.26 1.54 16.56
CA ILE A 260 3.07 2.37 16.78
C ILE A 260 3.21 3.70 16.05
N LEU A 261 4.35 4.37 16.18
CA LEU A 261 4.60 5.64 15.51
C LEU A 261 4.53 5.51 13.98
N VAL A 262 5.22 4.50 13.41
CA VAL A 262 5.22 4.26 11.97
C VAL A 262 3.81 3.99 11.47
N VAL A 263 3.07 3.07 12.09
CA VAL A 263 1.71 2.72 11.66
C VAL A 263 0.74 3.88 11.85
N GLN A 264 0.91 4.70 12.87
CA GLN A 264 0.12 5.93 13.02
C GLN A 264 0.33 6.87 11.82
N ILE A 265 1.57 7.13 11.43
CA ILE A 265 1.88 7.99 10.28
C ILE A 265 1.32 7.39 9.00
N LEU A 266 1.40 6.07 8.83
CA LEU A 266 0.81 5.36 7.70
C LEU A 266 -0.70 5.57 7.61
N ILE A 267 -1.42 5.49 8.73
CA ILE A 267 -2.87 5.71 8.79
C ILE A 267 -3.21 7.17 8.49
N GLU A 268 -2.50 8.12 9.09
CA GLU A 268 -2.77 9.55 8.95
C GLU A 268 -2.48 10.07 7.54
N ASN A 269 -1.46 9.54 6.87
CA ASN A 269 -0.95 10.06 5.60
C ASN A 269 -1.15 9.10 4.42
N TYR A 270 -2.05 8.11 4.54
CA TYR A 270 -2.24 7.06 3.54
C TYR A 270 -2.49 7.63 2.13
N ASP A 271 -3.17 8.76 1.99
CA ASP A 271 -3.44 9.36 0.68
C ASP A 271 -2.15 9.83 -0.02
N LEU A 272 -1.33 10.58 0.72
CA LEU A 272 -0.05 11.10 0.24
C LEU A 272 0.97 9.97 -0.01
N LEU A 273 1.03 9.00 0.90
CA LEU A 273 1.98 7.89 0.85
C LEU A 273 1.81 6.99 -0.39
N PHE A 274 0.60 6.92 -0.95
CA PHE A 274 0.30 6.11 -2.14
C PHE A 274 0.21 6.95 -3.42
N THR A 275 0.47 8.26 -3.33
CA THR A 275 0.49 9.16 -4.48
C THR A 275 1.89 9.26 -5.07
N VAL A 276 2.04 8.95 -6.36
CA VAL A 276 3.29 9.05 -7.10
C VAL A 276 3.45 10.44 -7.67
N SER A 277 4.53 11.12 -7.27
CA SER A 277 4.77 12.50 -7.69
C SER A 277 5.05 12.62 -9.19
N PRO A 278 4.82 13.80 -9.79
CA PRO A 278 5.17 14.08 -11.17
C PRO A 278 6.64 13.78 -11.51
N GLU A 279 7.55 14.03 -10.57
CA GLU A 279 8.99 13.80 -10.73
C GLU A 279 9.31 12.31 -10.84
N LEU A 280 8.74 11.48 -9.95
CA LEU A 280 8.93 10.03 -10.01
C LEU A 280 8.27 9.42 -11.25
N GLN A 281 7.12 9.94 -11.68
CA GLN A 281 6.51 9.52 -12.95
C GLN A 281 7.38 9.86 -14.16
N GLN A 282 8.06 11.01 -14.13
CA GLN A 282 9.00 11.39 -15.17
C GLN A 282 10.20 10.44 -15.19
N GLU A 283 10.79 10.13 -14.04
CA GLU A 283 11.91 9.17 -13.94
C GLU A 283 11.51 7.77 -14.42
N VAL A 284 10.31 7.29 -14.05
CA VAL A 284 9.76 6.02 -14.54
C VAL A 284 9.65 6.04 -16.06
N LEU A 285 9.08 7.10 -16.64
CA LEU A 285 8.95 7.22 -18.09
C LEU A 285 10.31 7.26 -18.79
N GLU A 286 11.25 8.07 -18.29
CA GLU A 286 12.60 8.18 -18.85
C GLU A 286 13.35 6.83 -18.81
N SER A 287 13.24 6.11 -17.70
CA SER A 287 13.82 4.77 -17.55
C SER A 287 13.21 3.77 -18.53
N LEU A 288 11.88 3.77 -18.68
CA LEU A 288 11.18 2.92 -19.65
C LEU A 288 11.58 3.27 -21.09
N ILE A 289 11.83 4.54 -21.42
CA ILE A 289 12.26 4.96 -22.78
C ILE A 289 13.59 4.31 -23.14
N GLN A 290 14.48 4.19 -22.16
CA GLN A 290 15.80 3.63 -22.36
C GLN A 290 15.79 2.10 -22.40
N THR A 291 14.91 1.45 -21.65
CA THR A 291 14.94 -0.01 -21.42
C THR A 291 13.91 -0.79 -22.24
N ASP A 292 12.69 -0.26 -22.38
CA ASP A 292 11.52 -0.96 -22.98
C ASP A 292 10.78 -0.08 -24.02
N PRO A 293 11.46 0.42 -25.08
CA PRO A 293 10.91 1.43 -25.99
C PRO A 293 9.66 0.97 -26.76
N ASP A 294 9.49 -0.34 -26.99
CA ASP A 294 8.33 -0.91 -27.68
C ASP A 294 7.03 -0.83 -26.84
N VAL A 295 7.15 -0.85 -25.50
CA VAL A 295 5.99 -0.85 -24.59
C VAL A 295 5.41 0.56 -24.40
N ILE A 296 6.22 1.58 -24.68
CA ILE A 296 5.84 2.99 -24.48
C ILE A 296 4.70 3.42 -25.38
N GLN A 297 4.65 2.93 -26.62
CA GLN A 297 3.51 3.23 -27.49
C GLN A 297 2.19 2.77 -26.87
N TYR A 298 2.19 1.63 -26.18
CA TYR A 298 1.01 1.13 -25.49
C TYR A 298 0.66 1.98 -24.27
N LEU A 299 1.63 2.25 -23.39
CA LEU A 299 1.42 3.04 -22.17
C LEU A 299 0.95 4.46 -22.47
N ILE A 300 1.55 5.12 -23.46
CA ILE A 300 1.17 6.49 -23.81
C ILE A 300 -0.17 6.51 -24.54
N ARG A 301 -0.50 5.54 -25.42
CA ARG A 301 -1.86 5.44 -26.00
C ARG A 301 -2.92 5.21 -24.93
N ARG A 302 -2.61 4.45 -23.88
CA ARG A 302 -3.51 4.27 -22.71
C ARG A 302 -3.76 5.62 -22.02
N LYS A 303 -2.70 6.37 -21.70
CA LYS A 303 -2.81 7.70 -21.08
C LYS A 303 -3.53 8.73 -21.96
N HIS A 304 -3.36 8.64 -23.29
CA HIS A 304 -4.08 9.49 -24.24
C HIS A 304 -5.59 9.23 -24.22
N LYS A 305 -5.99 7.95 -24.22
CA LYS A 305 -7.40 7.57 -24.14
C LYS A 305 -8.06 7.96 -22.83
N SER A 306 -7.36 7.87 -21.70
CA SER A 306 -7.91 8.31 -20.40
C SER A 306 -8.12 9.82 -20.35
N HIS A 307 -7.23 10.62 -20.96
CA HIS A 307 -7.41 12.08 -21.04
C HIS A 307 -8.52 12.54 -22.00
N LEU A 308 -8.90 11.73 -23.00
CA LEU A 308 -10.02 12.04 -23.88
C LEU A 308 -11.39 11.72 -23.26
N LEU A 309 -11.42 10.97 -22.15
CA LEU A 309 -12.63 10.52 -21.47
C LEU A 309 -12.96 11.34 -20.20
N ASN A 310 -12.08 12.27 -19.81
CA ASN A 310 -12.27 13.25 -18.73
C ASN A 310 -12.47 14.65 -19.32
#